data_AF-A0A9X1DQW0-F1
#
_entry.id   AF-A0A9X1DQW0-F1
#
_cell.length_a   1.000
_cell.length_b   1.000
_cell.length_c   1.000
_cell.angle_alpha   90.00
_cell.angle_beta   90.00
_cell.angle_gamma   90.00
#
_symmetry.space_group_name_H-M   'P 1'
#
loop_
_entity.id
_entity.type
_entity.pdbx_description
1 polymer ?
#
loop_
_entity_poly.entity_id
_entity_poly.type
_entity_poly.pdbx_seq_one_letter_code
_entity_poly.pdbx_strand_id
1 'polypeptide(L)' 'MEMQSQGDLFMIEEIDAENNVLVLANYIFNKRNEVSVTDEQIKYYAEVFDEAVINNLFLFVEYDEKRGVIVG' A
#
# COMPACT_ATOMS: atom_id res chain seq x y z
N MET A 1 -22.12 -2.58 18.09
CA MET A 1 -20.86 -1.87 17.78
C MET A 1 -20.16 -2.73 16.74
N GLU A 2 -20.27 -2.36 15.47
CA GLU A 2 -19.44 -2.99 14.45
C GLU A 2 -17.99 -2.57 14.74
N MET A 3 -17.12 -3.55 14.99
CA MET A 3 -15.69 -3.31 14.99
C MET A 3 -15.34 -2.89 13.56
N GLN A 4 -15.20 -1.58 13.35
CA GLN A 4 -14.55 -1.08 12.14
C GLN A 4 -13.21 -1.80 12.04
N SER A 5 -13.05 -2.59 10.99
CA SER A 5 -11.76 -3.14 10.61
C SER A 5 -10.87 -1.94 10.29
N GLN A 6 -10.14 -1.48 11.30
CA GLN A 6 -9.21 -0.37 11.17
C GLN A 6 -8.03 -0.94 10.38
N GLY A 7 -7.86 -0.50 9.13
CA GLY A 7 -6.69 -0.88 8.34
C GLY A 7 -5.43 -0.50 9.11
N ASP A 8 -4.43 -1.38 9.08
CA ASP A 8 -3.13 -1.07 9.66
C ASP A 8 -2.34 -0.22 8.67
N LEU A 9 -1.44 0.63 9.16
CA LEU A 9 -0.60 1.45 8.29
C LEU A 9 0.57 0.61 7.74
N PHE A 10 0.72 0.59 6.42
CA PHE A 10 1.83 -0.06 5.73
C PHE A 10 2.56 0.94 4.83
N MET A 11 3.87 0.78 4.71
CA MET A 11 4.68 1.49 3.73
C MET A 11 4.62 0.75 2.39
N ILE A 12 4.50 1.47 1.28
CA ILE A 12 4.75 0.89 -0.05
C ILE A 12 6.27 0.75 -0.20
N GLU A 13 6.77 -0.49 -0.31
CA GLU A 13 8.19 -0.78 -0.56
C GLU A 13 8.48 -0.88 -2.06
N GLU A 14 7.55 -1.42 -2.84
CA GLU A 14 7.75 -1.72 -4.25
C GLU A 14 6.41 -1.68 -4.99
N ILE A 15 6.48 -1.23 -6.25
CA ILE A 15 5.37 -1.20 -7.20
C ILE A 15 5.74 -2.10 -8.37
N ASP A 16 5.10 -3.26 -8.46
CA ASP A 16 5.21 -4.16 -9.60
C ASP A 16 4.06 -3.85 -10.57
N ALA A 17 4.34 -2.92 -11.49
CA ALA A 17 3.37 -2.50 -12.50
C ALA A 17 3.15 -3.57 -13.59
N GLU A 18 4.03 -4.56 -13.73
CA GLU A 18 3.85 -5.63 -14.72
C GLU A 18 2.78 -6.63 -14.26
N ASN A 19 2.72 -6.89 -12.95
CA ASN A 19 1.79 -7.84 -12.35
C ASN A 19 0.61 -7.17 -11.61
N ASN A 20 0.55 -5.84 -11.60
CA ASN A 20 -0.41 -5.05 -10.83
C ASN A 20 -0.41 -5.38 -9.33
N VAL A 21 0.79 -5.41 -8.74
CA VAL A 21 1.00 -5.74 -7.32
C VAL A 21 1.72 -4.60 -6.62
N LEU A 22 1.25 -4.27 -5.42
CA LEU A 22 1.97 -3.44 -4.46
C LEU A 22 2.56 -4.33 -3.37
N VAL A 23 3.83 -4.09 -3.05
CA VAL A 23 4.47 -4.68 -1.87
C VAL A 23 4.33 -3.71 -0.71
N LEU A 24 3.62 -4.15 0.31
CA LEU A 24 3.35 -3.39 1.52
C LEU A 24 4.16 -3.96 2.69
N ALA A 25 4.87 -3.10 3.44
CA ALA A 25 5.59 -3.49 4.65
C ALA A 25 5.14 -2.72 5.89
N ASN A 26 4.94 -3.45 6.99
CA ASN A 26 4.72 -2.87 8.31
C ASN A 26 5.88 -3.28 9.21
N TYR A 27 6.76 -2.33 9.49
CA TYR A 27 7.97 -2.57 10.29
C TYR A 27 7.72 -2.65 11.80
N ILE A 28 6.56 -2.18 12.29
CA ILE A 28 6.20 -2.29 13.70
C ILE A 28 5.93 -3.76 14.04
N PHE A 29 5.23 -4.46 13.15
CA PHE A 29 4.86 -5.87 13.33
C PHE A 29 5.69 -6.84 12.47
N ASN A 30 6.70 -6.33 11.75
CA ASN A 30 7.56 -7.09 10.82
C ASN A 30 6.75 -7.94 9.81
N LYS A 31 5.75 -7.32 9.17
CA LYS A 31 4.89 -7.94 8.16
C LYS A 31 5.21 -7.41 6.77
N ARG A 32 5.06 -8.26 5.76
CA ARG A 32 5.14 -7.92 4.34
C ARG A 32 3.99 -8.60 3.60
N ASN A 33 3.26 -7.85 2.77
CA ASN A 33 2.10 -8.30 2.02
C ASN A 33 2.22 -7.90 0.55
N GLU A 34 1.80 -8.78 -0.34
CA GLU A 34 1.62 -8.49 -1.76
C GLU A 34 0.12 -8.27 -2.01
N VAL A 35 -0.23 -7.10 -2.55
CA VAL A 35 -1.61 -6.68 -2.74
C VAL A 35 -1.86 -6.46 -4.23
N SER A 36 -2.71 -7.29 -4.81
CA SER A 36 -3.21 -7.07 -6.16
C SER A 36 -4.12 -5.84 -6.20
N VAL A 37 -3.87 -4.97 -7.17
CA VAL A 37 -4.60 -3.71 -7.37
C VAL A 37 -5.04 -3.57 -8.82
N THR A 38 -5.86 -2.58 -9.12
CA THR A 38 -6.25 -2.29 -10.51
C THR A 38 -5.15 -1.52 -11.26
N ASP A 39 -5.20 -1.51 -12.58
CA ASP A 39 -4.30 -0.69 -13.42
C ASP A 39 -4.37 0.80 -13.04
N GLU A 40 -5.57 1.30 -12.72
CA GLU A 40 -5.78 2.69 -12.31
C GLU A 40 -5.09 2.99 -10.98
N GLN A 41 -5.17 2.05 -10.02
CA GLN A 41 -4.49 2.17 -8.73
C GLN A 41 -2.97 2.10 -8.91
N ILE A 42 -2.44 1.18 -9.71
CA ILE A 42 -1.00 1.14 -10.01
C ILE A 42 -0.51 2.46 -10.58
N LYS A 43 -1.23 3.02 -11.56
CA LYS A 43 -0.86 4.29 -12.15
C LYS A 43 -0.84 5.40 -11.10
N TYR A 44 -1.87 5.47 -10.27
CA TYR A 44 -1.96 6.44 -9.18
C TYR A 44 -0.79 6.30 -8.20
N TYR A 45 -0.53 5.09 -7.69
CA TYR A 45 0.53 4.86 -6.73
C TYR A 45 1.92 5.09 -7.33
N ALA A 46 2.15 4.77 -8.61
CA ALA A 46 3.41 5.09 -9.28
C ALA A 46 3.68 6.60 -9.32
N GLU A 47 2.67 7.39 -9.70
CA GLU A 47 2.78 8.86 -9.73
C GLU A 47 3.08 9.43 -8.33
N VAL A 48 2.34 9.00 -7.30
CA VAL A 48 2.52 9.49 -5.93
C VAL A 48 3.84 8.98 -5.31
N PHE A 49 4.27 7.78 -5.65
CA PHE A 49 5.54 7.22 -5.18
C PHE A 49 6.74 7.99 -5.75
N ASP A 50 6.72 8.32 -7.05
CA ASP A 50 7.73 9.16 -7.67
C ASP A 50 7.81 10.54 -7.01
N GLU A 51 6.66 11.17 -6.73
CA GLU A 51 6.61 12.43 -5.98
C GLU A 51 7.19 12.29 -4.57
N ALA A 52 6.87 11.21 -3.85
CA ALA A 52 7.42 10.95 -2.52
C ALA A 52 8.95 10.79 -2.56
N VAL A 53 9.47 10.05 -3.53
CA VAL A 53 10.92 9.87 -3.73
C VAL A 53 11.61 11.20 -4.02
N ILE A 54 11.06 12.02 -4.92
CA ILE A 54 11.59 13.35 -5.26
C ILE A 54 11.70 14.24 -4.00
N ASN A 55 10.75 14.11 -3.08
CA ASN A 55 10.71 14.89 -1.85
C ASN A 55 11.40 14.23 -0.65
N ASN A 56 12.07 13.08 -0.83
CA ASN A 56 12.65 12.25 0.24
C ASN A 56 11.64 11.88 1.34
N LEU A 57 10.43 11.52 0.94
CA LEU A 57 9.34 11.09 1.82
C LEU A 57 9.08 9.58 1.68
N PHE A 58 8.43 9.02 2.69
CA PHE A 58 7.92 7.65 2.67
C PHE A 58 6.42 7.66 2.37
N LEU A 59 5.97 6.78 1.47
CA LEU A 59 4.56 6.63 1.13
C LEU A 59 3.93 5.51 1.95
N PHE A 60 2.89 5.87 2.71
CA PHE A 60 2.12 4.93 3.53
C PHE A 60 0.67 4.86 3.07
N VAL A 61 0.07 3.68 3.22
CA VAL A 61 -1.34 3.41 2.96
C VAL A 61 -1.97 2.64 4.12
N GLU A 62 -3.27 2.79 4.30
CA GLU A 62 -4.04 1.96 5.23
C GLU A 62 -4.49 0.68 4.51
N TYR A 63 -4.11 -0.47 5.05
CA TYR A 63 -4.40 -1.78 4.47
C TYR A 63 -5.23 -2.64 5.41
N ASP A 64 -6.41 -3.06 4.94
CA ASP A 64 -7.23 -4.06 5.62
C ASP A 64 -6.77 -5.46 5.21
N GLU A 65 -5.88 -6.05 6.02
CA GLU A 65 -5.32 -7.39 5.77
C GLU A 65 -6.40 -8.49 5.69
N LYS A 66 -7.54 -8.33 6.39
CA LYS A 66 -8.60 -9.35 6.38
C LYS A 66 -9.34 -9.37 5.05
N ARG A 67 -9.50 -8.19 4.44
CA ARG A 67 -10.22 -8.01 3.18
C ARG A 67 -9.30 -8.01 1.98
N GLY A 68 -8.00 -7.82 2.17
CA GLY A 68 -7.02 -7.73 1.10
C GLY A 68 -7.17 -6.45 0.28
N VAL A 69 -7.60 -5.35 0.89
CA VAL A 69 -7.85 -4.08 0.20
C VAL A 69 -7.20 -2.90 0.90
N ILE A 70 -6.69 -1.97 0.10
CA ILE A 70 -6.27 -0.64 0.58
C ILE A 70 -7.52 0.19 0.81
N VAL A 71 -7.62 0.83 1.98
CA VAL A 71 -8.84 1.54 2.43
C VAL A 71 -8.66 3.06 2.54
N GLY A 72 -7.44 3.57 2.42
CA GLY A 72 -7.07 4.98 2.53
C GLY A 72 -5.98 5.39 1.55
#